data_AF-A0A7D5LCJ2-F1
#
_entry.id   AF-A0A7D5LCJ2-F1
#
_cell.length_a   1.000
_cell.length_b   1.000
_cell.length_c   1.000
_cell.angle_alpha   90.00
_cell.angle_beta   90.00
_cell.angle_gamma   90.00
#
_symmetry.space_group_name_H-M   'P 1'
#
loop_
_entity.id
_entity.type
_entity.pdbx_description
1 polymer ?
#
loop_
_entity_poly.entity_id
_entity_poly.type
_entity_poly.pdbx_seq_one_letter_code
_entity_poly.pdbx_strand_id
1 'polypeptide(L)' 'MVPLFGAIPGGAELLIVFLLFGVLGLLVPVGLAYWVYQDATARGNDDATLWALGTVLAGLFVFVVGALAVAGLYVLVGRE' A
#
# COMPACT_ATOMS: atom_id res chain seq x y z
N MET A 1 -2.23 -41.10 2.49
CA MET A 1 -2.86 -41.06 3.81
C MET A 1 -4.03 -40.08 3.70
N VAL A 2 -5.26 -40.52 3.92
CA VAL A 2 -6.44 -39.64 3.83
C VAL A 2 -6.64 -38.98 5.19
N PRO A 3 -6.72 -37.64 5.28
CA PRO A 3 -6.86 -36.98 6.56
C PRO A 3 -8.20 -37.32 7.23
N LEU A 4 -8.17 -37.57 8.54
CA LEU A 4 -9.30 -38.02 9.38
C LEU A 4 -10.45 -36.99 9.44
N PHE A 5 -10.11 -35.72 9.21
CA PHE A 5 -11.03 -34.64 8.89
C PHE A 5 -10.66 -34.23 7.46
N GLY A 6 -11.60 -34.24 6.51
CA GLY A 6 -11.32 -33.87 5.12
C GLY A 6 -10.54 -32.55 5.01
N ALA A 7 -9.84 -32.32 3.89
CA ALA A 7 -9.09 -31.08 3.67
C ALA A 7 -9.96 -29.87 4.05
N ILE A 8 -9.51 -29.06 5.03
CA ILE A 8 -10.26 -27.88 5.46
C ILE A 8 -10.30 -26.91 4.27
N PRO A 9 -11.48 -26.68 3.67
CA PRO A 9 -11.57 -25.80 2.52
C PRO A 9 -11.11 -24.40 2.93
N GLY A 10 -10.10 -23.86 2.25
CA GLY A 10 -9.60 -22.51 2.49
C GLY A 10 -8.53 -22.38 3.57
N GLY A 11 -8.00 -23.46 4.16
CA GLY A 11 -6.94 -23.33 5.16
C GLY A 11 -5.67 -22.67 4.61
N ALA A 12 -5.05 -23.30 3.60
CA ALA A 12 -3.83 -22.77 2.99
C ALA A 12 -4.14 -21.67 1.98
N GLU A 13 -5.26 -21.79 1.26
CA GLU A 13 -5.67 -20.85 0.22
C GLU A 13 -6.01 -19.48 0.82
N LEU A 14 -6.71 -19.41 1.96
CA LEU A 14 -7.01 -18.12 2.61
C LEU A 14 -5.77 -17.49 3.23
N LEU A 15 -4.82 -18.30 3.72
CA LEU A 15 -3.53 -17.78 4.19
C LEU A 15 -2.75 -17.13 3.04
N ILE A 16 -2.72 -17.78 1.87
CA ILE A 16 -2.08 -17.22 0.66
C ILE A 16 -2.78 -15.93 0.22
N VAL A 17 -4.12 -15.91 0.20
CA VAL A 17 -4.90 -14.71 -0.12
C VAL A 17 -4.62 -13.60 0.88
N PHE A 18 -4.60 -13.89 2.18
CA PHE A 18 -4.28 -12.91 3.22
C PHE A 18 -2.86 -12.37 3.07
N LEU A 19 -1.88 -13.21 2.78
CA LEU A 19 -0.52 -12.76 2.53
C LEU A 19 -0.44 -11.90 1.27
N LEU A 20 -1.05 -12.32 0.16
CA LEU A 20 -1.04 -11.53 -1.07
C LEU A 20 -1.75 -10.18 -0.87
N PHE A 21 -3.00 -10.18 -0.43
CA PHE A 21 -3.77 -8.93 -0.31
C PHE A 21 -3.35 -8.11 0.90
N GLY A 22 -3.10 -8.72 2.05
CA GLY A 22 -2.67 -8.02 3.25
C GLY A 22 -1.26 -7.46 3.13
N VAL A 23 -0.29 -8.26 2.67
CA VAL A 23 1.10 -7.79 2.55
C VAL A 23 1.24 -6.81 1.40
N LEU A 24 0.71 -7.10 0.20
CA LEU A 24 0.81 -6.15 -0.91
C LEU A 24 -0.03 -4.90 -0.65
N GLY A 25 -1.21 -5.07 -0.05
CA GLY A 25 -2.10 -3.96 0.31
C GLY A 25 -1.53 -3.02 1.37
N LEU A 26 -0.56 -3.46 2.16
CA LEU A 26 0.11 -2.62 3.17
C LEU A 26 1.49 -2.16 2.70
N LEU A 27 2.34 -3.07 2.25
CA LEU A 27 3.73 -2.76 1.89
C LEU A 27 3.82 -1.84 0.69
N VAL A 28 2.96 -2.01 -0.33
CA VAL A 28 3.02 -1.16 -1.51
C VAL A 28 2.63 0.29 -1.18
N PRO A 29 1.51 0.57 -0.47
CA PRO A 29 1.23 1.94 -0.04
C PRO A 29 2.28 2.55 0.86
N VAL A 30 2.83 1.78 1.81
CA VAL A 30 3.88 2.28 2.72
C VAL A 30 5.16 2.59 1.93
N GLY A 31 5.56 1.72 1.01
CA GLY A 31 6.70 1.94 0.13
C GLY A 31 6.53 3.17 -0.77
N LEU A 32 5.34 3.35 -1.36
CA LEU A 32 5.01 4.54 -2.15
C LEU A 32 5.05 5.81 -1.30
N ALA A 33 4.46 5.77 -0.10
CA ALA A 33 4.47 6.91 0.81
C ALA A 33 5.89 7.29 1.24
N TYR A 34 6.75 6.30 1.50
CA TYR A 34 8.16 6.53 1.78
C TYR A 34 8.87 7.21 0.61
N TRP A 35 8.64 6.74 -0.62
CA TRP A 35 9.19 7.37 -1.81
C TRP A 35 8.70 8.81 -1.99
N VAL A 36 7.39 9.04 -1.88
CA VAL A 36 6.77 10.38 -1.96
C VAL A 36 7.38 11.30 -0.91
N TYR A 37 7.53 10.84 0.34
CA TYR A 37 8.12 11.60 1.42
C TYR A 37 9.56 12.03 1.11
N GLN A 38 10.40 11.07 0.69
CA GLN A 38 11.81 11.32 0.40
C GLN A 38 11.98 12.28 -0.79
N ASP A 39 11.20 12.09 -1.85
CA ASP A 39 11.24 12.97 -3.01
C ASP A 39 10.77 14.39 -2.68
N ALA A 40 9.67 14.52 -1.93
CA ALA A 40 9.14 15.82 -1.50
C ALA A 40 10.10 16.55 -0.55
N THR A 41 10.68 15.82 0.41
CA THR A 41 11.67 16.38 1.35
C THR A 41 12.92 16.86 0.61
N ALA A 42 13.41 16.09 -0.37
CA ALA A 42 14.57 16.47 -1.17
C ALA A 42 14.34 17.74 -2.01
N ARG A 43 13.08 18.06 -2.32
CA ARG A 43 12.67 19.27 -3.04
C ARG A 43 12.39 20.46 -2.13
N GLY A 44 12.39 20.27 -0.81
CA GLY A 44 12.01 21.31 0.14
C GLY A 44 10.51 21.61 0.15
N ASN A 45 9.67 20.63 -0.22
CA ASN A 45 8.23 20.76 -0.15
C ASN A 45 7.76 20.69 1.32
N ASP A 46 7.13 21.76 1.81
CA ASP A 46 6.65 21.89 3.19
C ASP A 46 5.56 20.86 3.55
N ASP A 47 4.84 20.35 2.56
CA ASP A 47 3.74 19.39 2.71
C ASP A 47 4.19 17.93 2.54
N ALA A 48 5.51 17.64 2.57
CA ALA A 48 6.04 16.28 2.37
C ALA A 48 5.37 15.22 3.26
N THR A 49 5.13 15.55 4.53
CA THR A 49 4.44 14.66 5.48
C THR A 49 2.98 14.42 5.09
N LEU A 50 2.28 15.45 4.60
CA LEU A 50 0.88 15.34 4.18
C LEU A 50 0.74 14.46 2.94
N TRP A 51 1.64 14.63 1.96
CA TRP A 51 1.68 13.78 0.78
C TRP A 51 1.93 12.31 1.10
N ALA A 52 2.88 12.05 1.99
CA ALA A 52 3.18 10.70 2.46
C ALA A 52 1.99 10.09 3.21
N LEU A 53 1.41 10.83 4.16
CA LEU A 53 0.28 10.36 4.95
C LEU A 53 -0.95 10.11 4.08
N GLY A 54 -1.26 11.03 3.15
CA GLY A 54 -2.32 10.86 2.18
C GLY A 54 -2.13 9.61 1.32
N THR A 55 -0.90 9.30 0.93
CA THR A 55 -0.55 8.10 0.16
C THR A 55 -0.81 6.82 0.96
N VAL A 56 -0.43 6.76 2.24
CA VAL A 56 -0.71 5.60 3.10
C VAL A 56 -2.21 5.46 3.36
N LEU A 57 -2.90 6.54 3.70
CA LEU A 57 -4.32 6.50 4.04
C LEU A 57 -5.17 6.11 2.82
N ALA A 58 -4.89 6.67 1.64
CA ALA A 58 -5.55 6.25 0.41
C ALA A 58 -5.28 4.77 0.10
N GLY A 59 -4.04 4.32 0.34
CA GLY A 59 -3.66 2.91 0.29
C GLY A 59 -4.45 2.01 1.21
N LEU A 60 -4.69 2.45 2.44
CA LEU A 60 -5.40 1.68 3.46
C LEU A 60 -6.90 1.54 3.15
N PHE A 61 -7.54 2.61 2.66
CA PHE A 61 -8.99 2.63 2.43
C PHE A 61 -9.39 2.20 1.01
N VAL A 62 -8.53 2.39 0.01
CA VAL A 62 -8.82 2.12 -1.41
C VAL A 62 -7.79 1.17 -2.02
N PHE A 63 -7.03 0.47 -1.17
CA PHE A 63 -5.98 -0.46 -1.57
C PHE A 63 -4.86 0.24 -2.37
N VAL A 64 -3.99 -0.54 -3.01
CA VAL A 64 -2.85 -0.04 -3.83
C VAL A 64 -3.27 1.04 -4.83
N VAL A 65 -4.49 0.97 -5.37
CA VAL A 65 -5.02 1.95 -6.33
C VAL A 65 -5.14 3.34 -5.70
N GLY A 66 -5.58 3.44 -4.44
CA GLY A 66 -5.64 4.71 -3.73
C GLY A 66 -4.27 5.33 -3.51
N ALA A 67 -3.29 4.53 -3.08
CA ALA A 67 -1.92 4.99 -2.92
C ALA A 67 -1.32 5.49 -4.25
N LEU A 68 -1.55 4.77 -5.35
CA LEU A 68 -1.12 5.17 -6.68
C LEU A 68 -1.80 6.46 -7.15
N ALA A 69 -3.09 6.64 -6.85
CA ALA A 69 -3.81 7.86 -7.20
C ALA A 69 -3.21 9.09 -6.51
N VAL A 70 -2.96 9.01 -5.20
CA VAL A 70 -2.35 10.12 -4.45
C VAL A 70 -0.89 10.35 -4.87
N ALA A 71 -0.11 9.29 -5.05
CA ALA A 71 1.26 9.41 -5.55
C ALA A 71 1.30 10.03 -6.96
N GLY A 72 0.33 9.69 -7.82
CA GLY A 72 0.14 10.31 -9.13
C GLY A 72 -0.18 11.80 -9.02
N LEU A 73 -1.09 12.18 -8.13
CA LEU A 73 -1.40 13.59 -7.85
C LEU A 73 -0.18 14.34 -7.32
N TYR A 74 0.61 13.74 -6.43
CA TYR A 74 1.89 14.30 -5.99
C TYR A 74 2.81 14.57 -7.19
N VAL A 75 3.00 13.58 -8.07
CA VAL A 75 3.86 13.75 -9.25
C VAL A 75 3.38 14.86 -10.17
N LEU A 76 2.07 15.01 -10.34
CA LEU A 76 1.47 15.97 -11.26
C LEU A 76 1.39 17.40 -10.71
N VAL A 77 1.20 17.56 -9.39
CA VAL A 77 0.86 18.84 -8.76
C VAL A 77 1.80 19.20 -7.60
N GLY A 78 2.28 18.22 -6.85
CA GLY A 78 3.08 18.43 -5.64
C GLY A 78 4.59 18.36 -5.84
N ARG A 79 5.09 17.99 -7.03
CA ARG A 79 6.52 17.69 -7.28
C ARG A 79 7.36 18.92 -7.68
N GLU A 80 6.81 20.12 -7.51
CA GLU A 80 7.48 21.39 -7.83
C GLU A 80 8.66 21.69 -6.91
#